data_AF-A0A7S1DU55-F1
#
_entry.id   AF-A0A7S1DU55-F1
#
_cell.length_a   1.000
_cell.length_b   1.000
_cell.length_c   1.000
_cell.angle_alpha   90.00
_cell.angle_beta   90.00
_cell.angle_gamma   90.00
#
_symmetry.space_group_name_H-M   'P 1'
#
loop_
_entity.id
_entity.type
_entity.pdbx_description
1 polymer ?
#
loop_
_entity_poly.entity_id
_entity_poly.type
_entity_poly.pdbx_seq_one_letter_code
_entity_poly.pdbx_strand_id
1 'polypeptide(L)'
;ATGGSRDDIVSGKVMESVSRELLRQVEADSYHCLTNMLDNAQDNYVMDSKGIQEKVFVLKRIIERLDTKLYAHLEAMEVEFLQFSFRWFNCLLMREFSLPCTLRLWDTYVAESKFASFHVYVCAAVLVDFTNELQSMDFPEMITFLQNLPTDEWDEAKIDLIVAQAYSWCQ
;
A
#
# COMPACT_ATOMS: atom_id res chain seq x y z
N ALA A 1 8.14 -10.90 -26.51
CA ALA A 1 8.04 -9.84 -25.51
C ALA A 1 9.44 -9.60 -24.94
N THR A 2 10.21 -8.72 -25.57
CA THR A 2 11.54 -8.34 -25.11
C THR A 2 11.37 -7.39 -23.94
N GLY A 3 11.76 -7.81 -22.75
CA GLY A 3 11.79 -6.95 -21.57
C GLY A 3 12.70 -5.75 -21.82
N GLY A 4 12.10 -4.57 -21.91
CA GLY A 4 12.84 -3.32 -21.87
C GLY A 4 13.48 -3.18 -20.50
N SER A 5 14.73 -2.72 -20.44
CA SER A 5 15.40 -2.47 -19.18
C SER A 5 14.60 -1.44 -18.38
N ARG A 6 14.64 -1.49 -17.04
CA ARG A 6 13.94 -0.54 -16.16
C ARG A 6 14.27 0.92 -16.54
N ASP A 7 15.49 1.14 -17.02
CA ASP A 7 15.98 2.44 -17.51
C ASP A 7 15.31 2.90 -18.82
N ASP A 8 14.92 1.99 -19.70
CA ASP A 8 14.23 2.30 -20.97
C ASP A 8 12.79 2.77 -20.71
N ILE A 9 12.14 2.19 -19.69
CA ILE A 9 10.79 2.58 -19.25
C ILE A 9 10.83 3.97 -18.61
N VAL A 10 11.77 4.21 -17.69
CA VAL A 10 11.90 5.49 -16.98
C VAL A 10 12.38 6.62 -17.91
N SER A 11 13.24 6.31 -18.89
CA SER A 11 13.72 7.30 -19.87
C SER A 11 12.68 7.69 -20.93
N GLY A 12 11.52 7.01 -20.96
CA GLY A 12 10.45 7.30 -21.92
C GLY A 12 10.75 6.93 -23.37
N LYS A 13 11.96 6.41 -23.67
CA LYS A 13 12.38 6.02 -25.02
C LYS A 13 11.47 4.97 -25.66
N VAL A 14 10.91 4.08 -24.84
CA VAL A 14 9.91 3.10 -25.31
C VAL A 14 8.69 3.81 -25.90
N MET A 15 8.25 4.93 -25.33
CA MET A 15 7.07 5.68 -25.80
C MET A 15 7.30 6.40 -27.14
N GLU A 16 8.55 6.74 -27.49
CA GLU A 16 8.88 7.38 -28.78
C GLU A 16 8.61 6.44 -29.98
N SER A 17 8.63 5.13 -29.74
CA SER A 17 8.38 4.10 -30.77
C SER A 17 6.90 3.74 -30.95
N VAL A 18 6.02 4.26 -30.08
CA VAL A 18 4.58 3.91 -30.05
C VAL A 18 3.78 4.89 -30.90
N SER A 19 2.80 4.39 -31.65
CA SER A 19 1.94 5.25 -32.47
C SER A 19 1.06 6.17 -31.60
N ARG A 20 0.77 7.38 -32.10
CA ARG A 20 -0.12 8.33 -31.39
C ARG A 20 -1.52 7.77 -31.15
N GLU A 21 -2.00 6.90 -32.03
CA GLU A 21 -3.29 6.23 -31.86
C GLU A 21 -3.28 5.27 -30.67
N LEU A 22 -2.23 4.43 -30.58
CA LEU A 22 -2.07 3.50 -29.46
C LEU A 22 -1.85 4.24 -28.13
N LEU A 23 -1.08 5.34 -28.13
CA LEU A 23 -0.92 6.17 -26.93
C LEU A 23 -2.25 6.70 -26.41
N ARG A 24 -3.15 7.15 -27.31
CA ARG A 24 -4.50 7.61 -26.91
C ARG A 24 -5.37 6.49 -26.36
N GLN A 25 -5.27 5.28 -26.93
CA GLN A 25 -5.99 4.11 -26.41
C GLN A 25 -5.50 3.76 -25.00
N VAL A 26 -4.18 3.67 -24.81
CA VAL A 26 -3.58 3.40 -23.49
C VAL A 26 -3.93 4.48 -22.48
N GLU A 27 -3.93 5.76 -22.87
CA GLU A 27 -4.36 6.87 -22.00
C GLU A 27 -5.81 6.71 -21.56
N ALA A 28 -6.73 6.45 -22.50
CA ALA A 28 -8.14 6.25 -22.21
C ALA A 28 -8.37 5.02 -21.32
N ASP A 29 -7.74 3.89 -21.64
CA ASP A 29 -7.85 2.66 -20.85
C ASP A 29 -7.29 2.85 -19.43
N SER A 30 -6.12 3.49 -19.31
CA SER A 30 -5.51 3.78 -18.00
C SER A 30 -6.39 4.70 -17.15
N TYR A 31 -6.99 5.73 -17.77
CA TYR A 31 -7.91 6.62 -17.09
C TYR A 31 -9.12 5.85 -16.56
N HIS A 32 -9.79 5.06 -17.41
CA HIS A 32 -10.98 4.32 -17.01
C HIS A 32 -10.70 3.24 -15.99
N CYS A 33 -9.61 2.49 -16.12
CA CYS A 33 -9.19 1.51 -15.13
C CYS A 33 -8.91 2.17 -13.77
N LEU A 34 -8.20 3.30 -13.76
CA LEU A 34 -7.90 4.02 -12.52
C LEU A 34 -9.17 4.58 -11.88
N THR A 35 -10.08 5.18 -12.66
CA THR A 35 -11.36 5.68 -12.14
C THR A 35 -12.17 4.56 -11.51
N ASN A 36 -12.36 3.45 -12.22
CA ASN A 36 -13.13 2.30 -11.71
C ASN A 36 -12.50 1.72 -10.43
N MET A 37 -11.16 1.66 -10.38
CA MET A 37 -10.46 1.22 -9.18
C MET A 37 -10.65 2.22 -8.03
N LEU A 38 -10.52 3.52 -8.26
CA LEU A 38 -10.65 4.52 -7.20
C LEU A 38 -12.09 4.77 -6.74
N ASP A 39 -13.10 4.31 -7.48
CA ASP A 39 -14.51 4.49 -7.13
C ASP A 39 -14.86 3.97 -5.74
N ASN A 40 -14.23 2.89 -5.27
CA ASN A 40 -14.45 2.38 -3.91
C ASN A 40 -13.58 3.05 -2.83
N ALA A 41 -12.66 3.94 -3.20
CA ALA A 41 -11.74 4.64 -2.30
C ALA A 41 -11.86 6.17 -2.41
N GLN A 42 -12.94 6.69 -3.02
CA GLN A 42 -13.15 8.13 -3.21
C GLN A 42 -13.14 8.91 -1.88
N ASP A 43 -13.61 8.27 -0.81
CA ASP A 43 -13.63 8.84 0.55
C ASP A 43 -12.24 9.22 1.09
N ASN A 44 -11.18 8.59 0.57
CA ASN A 44 -9.79 8.96 0.89
C ASN A 44 -9.41 10.35 0.35
N TYR A 45 -10.06 10.80 -0.72
CA TYR A 45 -9.69 12.01 -1.46
C TYR A 45 -10.72 13.15 -1.29
N VAL A 46 -11.75 12.94 -0.47
CA VAL A 46 -12.68 14.00 -0.06
C VAL A 46 -11.98 14.97 0.90
N MET A 47 -12.49 16.21 0.94
CA MET A 47 -12.01 17.27 1.83
C MET A 47 -11.75 16.77 3.26
N ASP A 48 -10.67 17.28 3.86
CA ASP A 48 -10.19 16.95 5.21
C ASP A 48 -9.72 15.49 5.43
N SER A 49 -9.62 14.68 4.36
CA SER A 49 -9.11 13.30 4.43
C SER A 49 -9.85 12.43 5.47
N LYS A 50 -11.14 12.69 5.68
CA LYS A 50 -11.96 12.01 6.68
C LYS A 50 -11.98 10.48 6.49
N GLY A 51 -12.06 10.00 5.25
CA GLY A 51 -12.00 8.57 4.95
C GLY A 51 -10.68 7.93 5.37
N ILE A 52 -9.56 8.64 5.23
CA ILE A 52 -8.26 8.17 5.70
C ILE A 52 -8.25 8.11 7.23
N GLN A 53 -8.74 9.13 7.92
CA GLN A 53 -8.79 9.14 9.39
C GLN A 53 -9.63 7.97 9.94
N GLU A 54 -10.77 7.68 9.32
CA GLU A 54 -11.61 6.52 9.67
C GLU A 54 -10.84 5.20 9.45
N LYS A 55 -10.14 5.05 8.32
CA LYS A 55 -9.30 3.87 8.05
C LYS A 55 -8.12 3.74 9.02
N VAL A 56 -7.48 4.84 9.41
CA VAL A 56 -6.41 4.87 10.42
C VAL A 56 -6.95 4.40 11.78
N PHE A 57 -8.15 4.85 12.17
CA PHE A 57 -8.80 4.40 13.40
C PHE A 57 -9.08 2.88 13.36
N VAL A 58 -9.58 2.37 12.24
CA VAL A 58 -9.80 0.92 12.07
C VAL A 58 -8.48 0.15 12.12
N LEU A 59 -7.43 0.64 11.45
CA LEU A 59 -6.09 0.06 11.50
C LEU A 59 -5.58 -0.05 12.95
N LYS A 60 -5.68 1.04 13.73
CA LYS A 60 -5.28 1.06 15.15
C LYS A 60 -5.97 -0.05 15.94
N ARG A 61 -7.29 -0.22 15.78
CA ARG A 61 -8.08 -1.26 16.45
C ARG A 61 -7.73 -2.69 15.99
N ILE A 62 -7.41 -2.86 14.71
CA ILE A 62 -6.97 -4.16 14.18
C ILE A 62 -5.65 -4.55 14.83
N ILE A 63 -4.69 -3.62 14.89
CA ILE A 63 -3.38 -3.87 15.51
C ILE A 63 -3.49 -4.14 17.01
N GLU A 64 -4.31 -3.38 17.74
CA GLU A 64 -4.61 -3.65 19.15
C GLU A 64 -5.10 -5.08 19.38
N ARG A 65 -5.91 -5.63 18.47
CA ARG A 65 -6.46 -6.98 18.58
C ARG A 65 -5.48 -8.08 18.14
N LEU A 66 -4.73 -7.85 17.06
CA LEU A 66 -3.89 -8.87 16.44
C LEU A 66 -2.50 -8.97 17.08
N ASP A 67 -1.93 -7.83 17.49
CA ASP A 67 -0.60 -7.75 18.06
C ASP A 67 -0.57 -6.73 19.22
N THR A 68 -1.03 -7.20 20.38
CA THR A 68 -1.11 -6.41 21.60
C THR A 68 0.25 -5.88 22.07
N LYS A 69 1.34 -6.60 21.77
CA LYS A 69 2.69 -6.20 22.15
C LYS A 69 3.18 -5.04 21.29
N LEU A 70 3.04 -5.15 19.97
CA LEU A 70 3.36 -4.07 19.05
C LEU A 70 2.52 -2.83 19.37
N TYR A 71 1.20 -3.00 19.57
CA TYR A 71 0.31 -1.91 19.92
C TYR A 71 0.75 -1.19 21.20
N ALA A 72 1.03 -1.93 22.27
CA ALA A 72 1.48 -1.36 23.53
C ALA A 72 2.81 -0.60 23.40
N HIS A 73 3.73 -1.09 22.56
CA HIS A 73 5.00 -0.39 22.28
C HIS A 73 4.78 0.92 21.53
N LEU A 74 3.95 0.90 20.47
CA LEU A 74 3.60 2.11 19.72
C LEU A 74 2.93 3.17 20.61
N GLU A 75 2.02 2.76 21.50
CA GLU A 75 1.40 3.67 22.48
C GLU A 75 2.41 4.19 23.50
N ALA A 76 3.30 3.34 24.03
CA ALA A 76 4.32 3.74 24.99
C ALA A 76 5.31 4.77 24.43
N MET A 77 5.57 4.70 23.13
CA MET A 77 6.43 5.64 22.40
C MET A 77 5.64 6.83 21.81
N GLU A 78 4.35 6.94 22.12
CA GLU A 78 3.46 8.02 21.65
C GLU A 78 3.42 8.15 20.12
N VAL A 79 3.54 7.01 19.39
CA VAL A 79 3.45 6.98 17.93
C VAL A 79 1.99 7.17 17.50
N GLU A 80 1.73 8.27 16.80
CA GLU A 80 0.42 8.47 16.17
C GLU A 80 0.37 7.73 14.83
N PHE A 81 -0.58 6.81 14.68
CA PHE A 81 -0.72 6.00 13.46
C PHE A 81 -0.83 6.85 12.18
N LEU A 82 -1.41 8.04 12.27
CA LEU A 82 -1.56 8.95 11.14
C LEU A 82 -0.19 9.40 10.55
N GLN A 83 0.86 9.49 11.37
CA GLN A 83 2.20 9.98 10.97
C GLN A 83 2.86 9.13 9.88
N PHE A 84 2.55 7.83 9.81
CA PHE A 84 3.05 6.93 8.77
C PHE A 84 1.93 6.45 7.83
N SER A 85 0.77 6.09 8.38
CA SER A 85 -0.26 5.39 7.60
C SER A 85 -1.03 6.32 6.65
N PHE A 86 -0.96 7.64 6.82
CA PHE A 86 -1.58 8.57 5.86
C PHE A 86 -1.08 8.31 4.43
N ARG A 87 0.24 8.16 4.24
CA ARG A 87 0.83 7.88 2.93
C ARG A 87 0.46 6.50 2.43
N TRP A 88 0.39 5.51 3.33
CA TRP A 88 0.01 4.14 2.99
C TRP A 88 -1.40 4.11 2.40
N PHE A 89 -2.35 4.80 3.02
CA PHE A 89 -3.74 4.88 2.53
C PHE A 89 -3.89 5.77 1.29
N ASN A 90 -3.22 6.93 1.26
CA ASN A 90 -3.35 7.89 0.16
C ASN A 90 -2.79 7.31 -1.15
N CYS A 91 -1.68 6.58 -1.06
CA CYS A 91 -0.97 6.02 -2.20
C CYS A 91 -1.14 4.50 -2.34
N LEU A 92 -2.06 3.88 -1.60
CA LEU A 92 -2.32 2.44 -1.65
C LEU A 92 -1.03 1.58 -1.55
N LEU A 93 -0.13 1.97 -0.63
CA LEU A 93 1.21 1.37 -0.41
C LEU A 93 2.18 1.41 -1.61
N MET A 94 1.83 2.03 -2.74
CA MET A 94 2.73 2.09 -3.93
C MET A 94 4.06 2.80 -3.66
N ARG A 95 4.16 3.59 -2.58
CA ARG A 95 5.36 4.30 -2.13
C ARG A 95 6.25 3.44 -1.25
N GLU A 96 5.74 2.33 -0.75
CA GLU A 96 6.43 1.42 0.15
C GLU A 96 6.89 0.15 -0.55
N PHE A 97 6.53 -0.09 -1.81
CA PHE A 97 6.86 -1.31 -2.55
C PHE A 97 7.48 -1.00 -3.91
N SER A 98 8.21 -1.97 -4.45
CA SER A 98 8.62 -1.96 -5.86
C SER A 98 7.40 -2.01 -6.80
N LEU A 99 7.57 -1.58 -8.05
CA LEU A 99 6.49 -1.62 -9.04
C LEU A 99 5.92 -3.04 -9.25
N PRO A 100 6.73 -4.11 -9.42
CA PRO A 100 6.21 -5.47 -9.53
C PRO A 100 5.34 -5.88 -8.33
N CYS A 101 5.80 -5.60 -7.11
CA CYS A 101 5.04 -5.87 -5.90
C CYS A 101 3.73 -5.08 -5.81
N THR A 102 3.77 -3.81 -6.22
CA THR A 102 2.57 -2.95 -6.29
C THR A 102 1.56 -3.52 -7.29
N LEU A 103 2.00 -3.92 -8.49
CA LEU A 103 1.13 -4.51 -9.50
C LEU A 103 0.52 -5.83 -9.01
N ARG A 104 1.31 -6.70 -8.39
CA ARG A 104 0.84 -7.96 -7.82
C ARG A 104 -0.22 -7.75 -6.73
N LEU A 105 -0.04 -6.72 -5.89
CA LEU A 105 -1.04 -6.32 -4.91
C LEU A 105 -2.31 -5.81 -5.60
N TRP A 106 -2.17 -4.99 -6.63
CA TRP A 106 -3.28 -4.41 -7.38
C TRP A 106 -4.09 -5.44 -8.17
N ASP A 107 -3.49 -6.55 -8.61
CA ASP A 107 -4.24 -7.69 -9.17
C ASP A 107 -5.32 -8.17 -8.20
N THR A 108 -4.99 -8.20 -6.90
CA THR A 108 -5.95 -8.56 -5.84
C THR A 108 -6.99 -7.46 -5.64
N TYR A 109 -6.59 -6.18 -5.67
CA TYR A 109 -7.52 -5.06 -5.47
C TYR A 109 -8.52 -4.91 -6.60
N VAL A 110 -8.11 -5.16 -7.84
CA VAL A 110 -9.03 -5.16 -9.00
C VAL A 110 -10.00 -6.34 -8.93
N ALA A 111 -9.58 -7.48 -8.36
CA ALA A 111 -10.45 -8.63 -8.15
C ALA A 111 -11.41 -8.48 -6.95
N GLU A 112 -11.08 -7.64 -5.97
CA GLU A 112 -11.83 -7.50 -4.72
C GLU A 112 -12.84 -6.34 -4.78
N SER A 113 -14.12 -6.67 -4.67
CA SER A 113 -15.23 -5.71 -4.69
C SER A 113 -15.13 -4.61 -3.61
N LYS A 114 -14.51 -4.91 -2.47
CA LYS A 114 -14.36 -4.00 -1.33
C LYS A 114 -12.90 -3.75 -0.98
N PHE A 115 -12.04 -3.55 -2.00
CA PHE A 115 -10.60 -3.43 -1.77
C PHE A 115 -10.23 -2.31 -0.80
N ALA A 116 -10.98 -1.20 -0.72
CA ALA A 116 -10.66 -0.10 0.20
C ALA A 116 -10.76 -0.49 1.68
N SER A 117 -11.69 -1.37 2.03
CA SER A 117 -11.76 -1.97 3.38
C SER A 117 -10.70 -3.05 3.55
N PHE A 118 -10.48 -3.89 2.53
CA PHE A 118 -9.45 -4.92 2.53
C PHE A 118 -8.04 -4.34 2.70
N HIS A 119 -7.76 -3.18 2.10
CA HIS A 119 -6.50 -2.47 2.17
C HIS A 119 -6.10 -2.12 3.61
N VAL A 120 -7.06 -1.88 4.51
CA VAL A 120 -6.78 -1.68 5.94
C VAL A 120 -6.15 -2.94 6.56
N TYR A 121 -6.61 -4.13 6.17
CA TYR A 121 -6.02 -5.40 6.62
C TYR A 121 -4.66 -5.66 5.98
N VAL A 122 -4.45 -5.23 4.73
CA VAL A 122 -3.12 -5.28 4.10
C VAL A 122 -2.14 -4.38 4.84
N CYS A 123 -2.51 -3.13 5.14
CA CYS A 123 -1.69 -2.23 5.97
C CYS A 123 -1.39 -2.83 7.35
N ALA A 124 -2.36 -3.52 7.96
CA ALA A 124 -2.14 -4.22 9.22
C ALA A 124 -1.14 -5.38 9.06
N ALA A 125 -1.23 -6.16 7.98
CA ALA A 125 -0.34 -7.28 7.73
C ALA A 125 1.10 -6.82 7.50
N VAL A 126 1.27 -5.73 6.74
CA VAL A 126 2.57 -5.07 6.56
C VAL A 126 3.14 -4.62 7.90
N LEU A 127 2.34 -3.97 8.76
CA LEU A 127 2.84 -3.51 10.06
C LEU A 127 3.24 -4.67 10.98
N VAL A 128 2.44 -5.74 11.02
CA VAL A 128 2.70 -6.95 11.82
C VAL A 128 3.93 -7.71 11.31
N ASP A 129 4.21 -7.67 10.01
CA ASP A 129 5.40 -8.30 9.42
C ASP A 129 6.70 -7.73 10.01
N PHE A 130 6.68 -6.46 10.44
CA PHE A 130 7.82 -5.75 11.05
C PHE A 130 7.74 -5.65 12.58
N THR A 131 6.88 -6.43 13.23
CA THR A 131 6.70 -6.38 14.70
C THR A 131 8.02 -6.51 15.46
N ASN A 132 8.90 -7.42 15.04
CA ASN A 132 10.13 -7.73 15.78
C ASN A 132 11.12 -6.55 15.74
N GLU A 133 11.24 -5.91 14.59
CA GLU A 133 12.06 -4.74 14.35
C GLU A 133 11.53 -3.55 15.16
N LEU A 134 10.23 -3.25 15.02
CA LEU A 134 9.59 -2.11 15.66
C LEU A 134 9.66 -2.15 17.19
N GLN A 135 9.52 -3.34 17.81
CA GLN A 135 9.59 -3.48 19.27
C GLN A 135 10.97 -3.15 19.86
N SER A 136 12.02 -3.09 19.04
CA SER A 136 13.37 -2.78 19.49
C SER A 136 13.77 -1.31 19.30
N MET A 137 12.93 -0.54 18.60
CA MET A 137 13.22 0.84 18.18
C MET A 137 12.62 1.88 19.13
N ASP A 138 13.27 3.03 19.23
CA ASP A 138 12.72 4.22 19.87
C ASP A 138 11.80 5.03 18.90
N PHE A 139 11.20 6.12 19.39
CA PHE A 139 10.27 6.91 18.58
C PHE A 139 10.88 7.43 17.26
N PRO A 140 12.04 8.14 17.25
CA PRO A 140 12.65 8.61 16.00
C PRO A 140 12.99 7.48 15.02
N GLU A 141 13.51 6.35 15.51
CA GLU A 141 13.83 5.19 14.69
C GLU A 141 12.57 4.59 14.06
N MET A 142 11.50 4.40 14.85
CA MET A 142 10.24 3.84 14.34
C MET A 142 9.59 4.71 13.28
N ILE A 143 9.52 6.03 13.46
CA ILE A 143 8.92 6.91 12.45
C ILE A 143 9.72 6.84 11.15
N THR A 144 11.05 6.87 11.25
CA THR A 144 11.95 6.76 10.09
C THR A 144 11.77 5.42 9.38
N PHE A 145 11.67 4.33 10.13
CA PHE A 145 11.47 2.98 9.63
C PHE A 145 10.11 2.83 8.94
N LEU A 146 9.02 3.24 9.58
CA LEU A 146 7.66 3.13 9.04
C LEU A 146 7.44 4.01 7.80
N GLN A 147 8.23 5.07 7.65
CA GLN A 147 8.25 5.92 6.47
C GLN A 147 9.26 5.47 5.40
N ASN A 148 10.06 4.43 5.66
CA ASN A 148 11.04 3.88 4.72
C ASN A 148 11.17 2.36 4.95
N LEU A 149 10.07 1.63 4.77
CA LEU A 149 10.05 0.18 5.02
C LEU A 149 11.11 -0.53 4.15
N PRO A 150 11.89 -1.48 4.71
CA PRO A 150 12.94 -2.17 3.97
C PRO A 150 12.36 -3.30 3.08
N THR A 151 11.64 -2.91 2.03
CA THR A 151 10.90 -3.82 1.14
C THR A 151 11.61 -4.06 -0.21
N ASP A 152 12.85 -3.59 -0.35
CA ASP A 152 13.61 -3.72 -1.61
C ASP A 152 13.79 -5.18 -2.05
N GLU A 153 13.92 -6.10 -1.08
CA GLU A 153 14.04 -7.54 -1.29
C GLU A 153 12.68 -8.26 -1.37
N TRP A 154 11.55 -7.55 -1.23
CA TRP A 154 10.23 -8.16 -1.38
C TRP A 154 9.97 -8.46 -2.85
N ASP A 155 9.45 -9.65 -3.09
CA ASP A 155 8.99 -10.12 -4.39
C ASP A 155 7.47 -10.37 -4.39
N GLU A 156 6.95 -10.85 -5.52
CA GLU A 156 5.53 -11.18 -5.67
C GLU A 156 5.07 -12.26 -4.69
N ALA A 157 5.94 -13.22 -4.34
CA ALA A 157 5.60 -14.28 -3.37
C ALA A 157 5.43 -13.71 -1.96
N LYS A 158 6.25 -12.72 -1.57
CA LYS A 158 6.07 -12.00 -0.31
C LYS A 158 4.73 -11.24 -0.29
N ILE A 159 4.35 -10.59 -1.38
CA ILE A 159 3.05 -9.92 -1.49
C ILE A 159 1.89 -10.92 -1.33
N ASP A 160 2.01 -12.11 -1.90
CA ASP A 160 1.01 -13.18 -1.75
C ASP A 160 0.84 -13.62 -0.31
N LEU A 161 1.93 -13.71 0.45
CA LEU A 161 1.88 -14.01 1.89
C LEU A 161 1.18 -12.89 2.67
N ILE A 162 1.50 -11.62 2.39
CA ILE A 162 0.86 -10.47 3.03
C ILE A 162 -0.65 -10.45 2.73
N VAL A 163 -1.02 -10.67 1.47
CA VAL A 163 -2.43 -10.72 1.03
C VAL A 163 -3.16 -11.90 1.69
N ALA A 164 -2.56 -13.09 1.73
CA ALA A 164 -3.15 -14.25 2.37
C ALA A 164 -3.35 -14.03 3.88
N GLN A 165 -2.38 -13.41 4.55
CA GLN A 165 -2.49 -13.06 5.96
C GLN A 165 -3.63 -12.05 6.20
N ALA A 166 -3.69 -10.99 5.39
CA ALA A 166 -4.77 -10.01 5.44
C ALA A 166 -6.16 -10.65 5.25
N TYR A 167 -6.30 -11.57 4.29
CA TYR A 167 -7.55 -12.30 4.06
C TYR A 167 -7.96 -13.15 5.28
N SER A 168 -7.00 -13.73 6.00
CA SER A 168 -7.29 -14.52 7.20
C SER A 168 -7.93 -13.72 8.35
N TRP A 169 -7.75 -12.39 8.36
CA TRP A 169 -8.28 -11.48 9.39
C TRP A 169 -9.54 -10.73 8.97
N CYS A 170 -9.82 -10.70 7.67
CA CYS A 170 -10.97 -10.02 7.10
C CYS A 170 -12.27 -10.86 7.20
N GLN A 171 -12.18 -12.15 7.58
CA GLN A 171 -13.32 -13.06 7.75
C GLN A 171 -14.06 -12.87 9.07
#